data_AF-A0A6H1A7K7-F1
#
_entry.id   AF-A0A6H1A7K7-F1
#
_cell.length_a   1.000
_cell.length_b   1.000
_cell.length_c   1.000
_cell.angle_alpha   90.00
_cell.angle_beta   90.00
_cell.angle_gamma   90.00
#
_symmetry.space_group_name_H-M   'P 1'
#
loop_
_entity.id
_entity.type
_entity.pdbx_description
1 polymer ?
#
loop_
_entity_poly.entity_id
_entity_poly.type
_entity_poly.pdbx_seq_one_letter_code
_entity_poly.pdbx_strand_id
1 'polypeptide(L)' 'MRGSSDARERTGAVKFVRQAIAELRKVVWPTQEQLITYFIVVMVFVVFMMTLVSLLDLGFGKLVFEIFANNTKQ' A
#
# COMPACT_ATOMS: atom_id res chain seq x y z
N MET A 1 -28.95 -16.20 -48.85
CA MET A 1 -29.41 -16.67 -47.53
C MET A 1 -28.22 -16.80 -46.60
N ARG A 2 -28.39 -16.30 -45.36
CA ARG A 2 -27.58 -16.34 -44.12
C ARG A 2 -26.11 -16.84 -44.17
N GLY A 3 -25.20 -15.93 -43.80
CA GLY A 3 -23.81 -16.24 -43.47
C GLY A 3 -23.71 -17.09 -42.20
N SER A 4 -22.85 -18.11 -42.27
CA SER A 4 -22.45 -18.93 -41.14
C SER A 4 -21.02 -18.55 -40.79
N SER A 5 -20.87 -17.74 -39.76
CA SER A 5 -19.59 -17.38 -39.16
C SER A 5 -19.04 -18.59 -38.41
N ASP A 6 -17.93 -19.12 -38.92
CA ASP A 6 -17.02 -20.03 -38.23
C ASP A 6 -16.39 -19.36 -37.00
N ALA A 7 -17.13 -19.27 -35.91
CA ALA A 7 -16.60 -18.90 -34.61
C ALA A 7 -15.97 -20.15 -33.96
N ARG A 8 -14.82 -20.53 -34.50
CA ARG A 8 -13.94 -21.58 -33.98
C ARG A 8 -13.76 -21.39 -32.47
N GLU A 9 -14.13 -22.44 -31.72
CA GLU A 9 -13.79 -22.72 -30.33
C GLU A 9 -12.57 -21.93 -29.80
N ARG A 10 -12.82 -20.76 -29.19
CA ARG A 10 -11.93 -20.17 -28.19
C ARG A 10 -12.25 -20.74 -26.81
N THR A 11 -12.41 -22.06 -26.74
CA THR A 11 -12.81 -22.79 -25.52
C THR A 11 -11.73 -22.77 -24.43
N GLY A 12 -10.50 -22.31 -24.71
CA GLY A 12 -9.47 -22.09 -23.71
C GLY A 12 -9.66 -20.80 -22.92
N ALA A 13 -9.31 -19.65 -23.50
CA ALA A 13 -9.21 -18.37 -22.79
C ALA A 13 -10.52 -17.94 -22.08
N VAL A 14 -11.67 -18.15 -22.73
CA VAL A 14 -12.98 -17.81 -22.13
C VAL A 14 -13.29 -18.69 -20.93
N LYS A 15 -12.92 -19.97 -20.95
CA LYS A 15 -13.11 -20.89 -19.81
C LYS A 15 -12.14 -20.56 -18.67
N PHE A 16 -10.87 -20.26 -18.96
CA PHE A 16 -9.88 -19.86 -17.96
C PHE A 16 -10.29 -18.60 -17.19
N VAL A 17 -10.76 -17.55 -17.89
CA VAL A 17 -11.25 -16.32 -17.23
C VAL A 17 -12.46 -16.63 -16.33
N ARG A 18 -13.38 -17.48 -16.80
CA ARG A 18 -14.55 -17.92 -16.01
C ARG A 18 -14.13 -18.67 -14.75
N GLN A 19 -13.10 -19.50 -14.84
CA GLN A 19 -12.56 -20.27 -13.72
C GLN A 19 -11.78 -19.37 -12.75
N ALA A 20 -11.01 -18.41 -13.24
CA ALA A 20 -10.33 -17.42 -12.41
C ALA A 20 -11.31 -16.56 -11.60
N ILE A 21 -12.41 -16.10 -12.21
CA ILE A 21 -13.47 -15.36 -11.49
C ILE A 21 -14.13 -16.25 -10.43
N ALA A 22 -14.35 -17.54 -10.72
CA ALA A 22 -14.91 -18.47 -9.74
C ALA A 22 -13.99 -18.68 -8.53
N GLU A 23 -12.67 -18.72 -8.74
CA GLU A 23 -11.68 -18.84 -7.67
C GLU A 23 -11.50 -17.52 -6.89
N LEU A 24 -11.51 -16.38 -7.58
CA LEU A 24 -11.46 -15.05 -6.96
C LEU A 24 -12.67 -14.76 -6.07
N ARG A 25 -13.85 -15.37 -6.34
CA ARG A 25 -15.01 -15.28 -5.44
C ARG A 25 -14.85 -16.10 -4.16
N LYS A 26 -13.89 -17.04 -4.11
CA LYS A 26 -13.55 -17.79 -2.88
C LYS A 26 -12.58 -17.01 -1.99
N VAL A 27 -11.96 -15.94 -2.50
CA VAL A 27 -11.25 -15.01 -1.64
C VAL A 27 -12.28 -14.36 -0.72
N VAL A 28 -12.12 -14.63 0.57
CA VAL A 28 -12.92 -14.01 1.61
C VAL A 28 -12.64 -12.52 1.57
N TRP A 29 -13.61 -11.75 1.09
CA TRP A 29 -13.50 -10.30 1.07
C TRP A 29 -13.68 -9.79 2.50
N PRO A 30 -12.69 -9.06 3.02
CA PRO A 30 -12.74 -8.54 4.38
C PRO A 30 -13.89 -7.55 4.53
N THR A 31 -14.51 -7.52 5.71
CA THR A 31 -15.55 -6.53 6.03
C THR A 31 -14.93 -5.13 6.13
N GLN A 32 -15.74 -4.08 5.92
CA GLN A 32 -15.26 -2.69 5.98
C GLN A 32 -14.61 -2.36 7.33
N GLU A 33 -15.08 -2.96 8.42
CA GLU A 33 -14.51 -2.78 9.76
C GLU A 33 -13.07 -3.33 9.88
N GLN A 34 -12.77 -4.47 9.23
CA GLN A 34 -11.42 -5.02 9.23
C GLN A 34 -10.46 -4.11 8.47
N LEU A 35 -10.90 -3.59 7.31
CA LEU A 35 -10.12 -2.63 6.52
C LEU A 35 -9.80 -1.36 7.30
N ILE A 36 -10.80 -0.79 7.98
CA ILE A 36 -10.63 0.43 8.79
C ILE A 36 -9.71 0.16 9.97
N THR A 37 -9.84 -0.98 10.64
CA THR A 37 -8.98 -1.34 11.78
C THR A 37 -7.52 -1.45 11.34
N TYR A 38 -7.24 -2.17 10.25
CA TYR A 38 -5.87 -2.28 9.72
C TYR A 38 -5.32 -0.93 9.25
N PHE A 39 -6.16 -0.10 8.63
CA PHE A 39 -5.79 1.26 8.26
C PHE A 39 -5.43 2.12 9.46
N ILE A 40 -6.23 2.10 10.53
CA ILE A 40 -5.98 2.87 11.77
C ILE A 40 -4.68 2.40 12.43
N VAL A 41 -4.44 1.09 12.53
CA VAL A 41 -3.20 0.56 13.11
C VAL A 41 -1.98 1.09 12.36
N VAL A 42 -2.00 1.05 11.03
CA VAL A 42 -0.92 1.59 10.19
C VAL A 42 -0.80 3.10 10.35
N MET A 43 -1.92 3.84 10.39
CA MET A 43 -1.93 5.30 10.58
C MET A 43 -1.26 5.70 11.89
N VAL A 44 -1.62 5.05 13.00
CA VAL A 44 -1.03 5.32 14.33
C VAL A 44 0.47 5.03 14.30
N PHE A 45 0.88 3.92 13.69
CA PHE A 45 2.29 3.57 13.57
C PHE A 45 3.09 4.61 12.76
N VAL A 46 2.57 5.06 11.63
CA VAL A 46 3.21 6.09 10.79
C VAL A 46 3.35 7.41 11.55
N VAL A 47 2.28 7.87 12.22
CA VAL A 47 2.30 9.11 13.01
C VAL A 47 3.31 9.01 14.16
N PHE A 48 3.39 7.86 14.82
CA PHE A 48 4.37 7.62 15.87
C PHE A 48 5.81 7.74 15.35
N MET A 49 6.13 7.07 14.23
CA MET A 49 7.46 7.15 13.63
C MET A 49 7.78 8.57 13.13
N MET A 50 6.82 9.27 12.53
CA MET A 50 6.98 10.68 12.15
C MET A 50 7.30 11.55 13.35
N THR A 51 6.64 11.33 14.49
CA THR A 51 6.87 12.08 15.72
C THR A 51 8.26 11.80 16.29
N LEU A 52 8.67 10.53 16.37
CA LEU A 52 10.00 10.15 16.83
C LEU A 52 11.11 10.76 15.95
N VAL A 53 10.99 10.61 14.64
CA VAL A 53 11.97 11.15 13.68
C VAL A 53 12.02 12.68 13.80
N SER A 54 10.87 13.36 13.85
CA SER A 54 10.83 14.82 14.01
C SER A 54 11.48 15.29 15.31
N LEU A 55 11.26 14.59 16.43
CA LEU A 55 11.90 14.92 17.70
C LEU A 55 13.41 14.75 17.64
N LEU A 56 13.88 13.66 17.04
CA LEU A 56 15.29 13.40 16.86
C LEU A 56 15.92 14.45 15.93
N ASP A 57 15.30 14.76 14.79
CA ASP A 57 15.77 15.78 13.86
C ASP A 57 15.91 17.15 14.51
N LEU A 58 14.93 17.56 15.33
CA LEU A 58 15.00 18.80 16.09
C LEU A 58 16.08 18.76 17.19
N GLY A 59 16.23 17.62 17.86
CA GLY A 59 17.26 17.40 18.88
C GLY A 59 18.67 17.47 18.30
N PHE A 60 18.93 16.73 17.22
CA PHE A 60 20.19 16.72 16.51
C PHE A 60 20.47 18.07 15.83
N GLY A 61 19.46 18.71 15.23
CA GLY A 61 19.60 20.04 14.64
C GLY A 61 20.11 21.08 15.63
N LYS A 62 19.58 21.08 16.87
CA LYS A 62 20.06 21.96 17.94
C LYS A 62 21.47 21.59 18.41
N LEU A 63 21.74 20.30 18.59
CA LEU A 63 23.05 19.82 19.06
C LEU A 63 24.17 20.16 18.06
N VAL A 64 23.91 19.95 16.77
CA VAL A 64 24.81 20.30 15.67
C VAL A 64 24.98 21.82 15.62
N PHE A 65 23.89 22.59 15.72
CA PHE A 65 24.00 24.05 15.73
C PHE A 65 24.89 24.54 16.88
N GLU A 66 24.71 24.05 18.11
CA GLU A 66 25.55 24.43 19.24
C GLU A 66 27.00 24.01 19.07
N ILE A 67 27.26 22.77 18.63
CA ILE A 67 28.64 22.29 18.43
C ILE A 67 29.32 23.09 17.32
N PHE A 68 28.71 23.23 16.15
CA PHE A 68 29.38 23.85 15.01
C PHE A 68 29.44 25.36 15.11
N ALA A 69 28.37 26.04 15.56
CA ALA A 69 28.36 27.50 15.68
C ALA A 69 29.27 28.01 16.80
N ASN A 70 29.45 27.22 17.87
CA ASN A 70 30.38 27.59 18.94
C ASN A 70 31.84 27.29 18.56
N ASN A 71 32.10 26.25 17.76
CA ASN A 71 33.45 25.91 17.27
C ASN A 71 33.93 26.74 16.07
N THR A 72 33.05 27.36 15.28
CA THR A 72 33.45 28.30 14.20
C THR A 72 33.72 29.72 14.71
N LYS A 73 33.53 30.00 16.01
CA LYS A 73 33.85 31.27 16.66
C LYS A 73 35.26 31.30 17.29
N GLN A 74 36.18 30.47 16.81
CA GLN A 74 37.61 30.55 17.15
C GLN A 74 38.43 30.79 15.88
#